data_AF-A0A3Q0IX33-F1
#
_entry.id   AF-A0A3Q0IX33-F1
#
_cell.length_a   1.000
_cell.length_b   1.000
_cell.length_c   1.000
_cell.angle_alpha   90.00
_cell.angle_beta   90.00
_cell.angle_gamma   90.00
#
_symmetry.space_group_name_H-M   'P 1'
#
loop_
_entity.id
_entity.type
_entity.pdbx_description
1 polymer ?
#
loop_
_entity_poly.entity_id
_entity_poly.type
_entity_poly.pdbx_seq_one_letter_code
_entity_poly.pdbx_strand_id
1 'polypeptide(L)'
;MLIPTTNEKDKVEKKPKPPKKKVKSTVSNAELERKSIRHSTAAKSAETLKRAKQQSELHKKRKRKRELEGTEEWVMPTQEELLEEAKLTEKENKKWVESFLKMEMEKQKRNKIVKKKYTGPTITYYSTTMPLIEVLDDAISVDKNKSDEVAAYKRGVHSRTFITFSSDETFNQIFPQKKYKSYPEKKKCCITKCETNYLDPVTNLPYLNAHVFKTIRESWAIHLEQHGDRSRPEVQAWLDYRQKLKDSKLKQVPSLSTPLTLHPQYLTSLQSSLQNIHTGSTNASSS
;
A
#
# COMPACT_ATOMS: atom_id res chain seq x y z
N MET A 1 -3.11 68.83 23.62
CA MET A 1 -2.10 67.77 23.82
C MET A 1 -0.80 68.27 23.20
N LEU A 2 0.24 68.50 24.01
CA LEU A 2 1.64 68.57 23.56
C LEU A 2 2.04 67.18 22.99
N ILE A 3 3.02 66.91 22.13
CA ILE A 3 4.40 67.41 21.94
C ILE A 3 4.84 67.10 20.45
N PRO A 4 6.11 67.17 19.99
CA PRO A 4 6.67 68.21 19.11
C PRO A 4 7.27 67.70 17.78
N THR A 5 7.74 68.67 16.99
CA THR A 5 8.71 68.55 15.90
C THR A 5 10.11 68.16 16.41
N THR A 6 10.79 67.27 15.68
CA THR A 6 12.23 67.32 15.33
C THR A 6 12.63 66.03 14.62
N ASN A 7 13.25 66.13 13.45
CA ASN A 7 14.23 65.14 13.02
C ASN A 7 15.17 65.79 11.99
N GLU A 8 16.30 66.29 12.51
CA GLU A 8 17.49 66.63 11.74
C GLU A 8 17.96 65.39 10.98
N LYS A 9 18.31 65.57 9.71
CA LYS A 9 19.00 64.56 8.91
C LYS A 9 20.40 65.05 8.60
N ASP A 10 21.36 64.36 9.20
CA ASP A 10 22.79 64.51 8.99
C ASP A 10 23.18 64.43 7.51
N LYS A 11 23.96 65.43 7.10
CA LYS A 11 24.49 65.61 5.76
C LYS A 11 25.93 65.08 5.74
N VAL A 12 26.11 63.84 5.28
CA VAL A 12 27.44 63.24 5.09
C VAL A 12 28.03 63.68 3.74
N GLU A 13 29.00 64.58 3.77
CA GLU A 13 29.78 65.00 2.60
C GLU A 13 30.82 63.95 2.21
N LYS A 14 30.83 63.52 0.93
CA LYS A 14 31.87 62.65 0.35
C LYS A 14 32.90 63.49 -0.41
N LYS A 15 34.18 63.38 -0.01
CA LYS A 15 35.33 64.03 -0.67
C LYS A 15 35.64 63.41 -2.06
N PRO A 16 36.11 64.21 -3.05
CA PRO A 16 36.40 63.73 -4.41
C PRO A 16 37.77 63.02 -4.52
N LYS A 17 37.85 61.98 -5.36
CA LYS A 17 39.10 61.26 -5.72
C LYS A 17 39.77 61.90 -6.96
N PRO A 18 41.12 61.89 -7.05
CA PRO A 18 41.86 62.55 -8.14
C PRO A 18 41.82 61.78 -9.48
N PRO A 19 42.00 62.47 -10.63
CA PRO A 19 41.90 61.88 -11.97
C PRO A 19 43.15 61.09 -12.37
N LYS A 20 42.97 59.86 -12.88
CA LYS A 20 44.05 59.05 -13.49
C LYS A 20 44.30 59.49 -14.94
N LYS A 21 45.57 59.75 -15.27
CA LYS A 21 46.07 60.08 -16.62
C LYS A 21 45.84 58.90 -17.59
N LYS A 22 45.35 59.19 -18.80
CA LYS A 22 45.21 58.22 -19.90
C LYS A 22 46.52 58.09 -20.66
N VAL A 23 47.11 56.90 -20.68
CA VAL A 23 48.16 56.53 -21.64
C VAL A 23 47.46 56.17 -22.94
N LYS A 24 47.80 56.86 -24.04
CA LYS A 24 47.37 56.49 -25.40
C LYS A 24 48.36 55.48 -25.94
N SER A 25 47.94 54.22 -26.10
CA SER A 25 48.61 53.29 -27.02
C SER A 25 47.90 53.33 -28.36
N THR A 26 48.63 53.79 -29.37
CA THR A 26 48.31 53.67 -30.79
C THR A 26 48.68 52.27 -31.24
N VAL A 27 47.69 51.44 -31.58
CA VAL A 27 47.91 50.26 -32.42
C VAL A 27 46.83 50.23 -33.48
N SER A 28 47.26 50.46 -34.71
CA SER A 28 46.56 50.14 -35.95
C SER A 28 46.47 48.62 -36.11
N ASN A 29 45.28 48.09 -36.34
CA ASN A 29 45.05 47.24 -37.52
C ASN A 29 43.57 46.94 -37.71
N ALA A 30 43.22 46.83 -38.99
CA ALA A 30 41.99 46.29 -39.52
C ALA A 30 41.69 44.87 -39.00
N GLU A 31 40.46 44.41 -39.22
CA GLU A 31 40.05 43.01 -39.02
C GLU A 31 39.87 42.54 -37.56
N LEU A 32 39.18 43.32 -36.73
CA LEU A 32 38.50 42.77 -35.55
C LEU A 32 37.00 42.83 -35.76
N GLU A 33 36.45 41.78 -36.41
CA GLU A 33 35.06 41.40 -36.17
C GLU A 33 34.84 41.40 -34.66
N ARG A 34 34.00 42.33 -34.19
CA ARG A 34 33.73 42.51 -32.77
C ARG A 34 33.12 41.20 -32.26
N LYS A 35 33.88 40.51 -31.39
CA LYS A 35 33.39 39.43 -30.52
C LYS A 35 31.97 39.81 -30.05
N SER A 36 30.99 39.00 -30.44
CA SER A 36 29.58 39.30 -30.17
C SER A 36 29.42 39.52 -28.66
N ILE A 37 28.91 40.70 -28.31
CA ILE A 37 28.69 41.06 -26.92
C ILE A 37 27.70 40.03 -26.36
N ARG A 38 28.06 39.38 -25.24
CA ARG A 38 27.19 38.40 -24.58
C ARG A 38 25.78 38.96 -24.46
N HIS A 39 24.77 38.17 -24.79
CA HIS A 39 23.37 38.62 -24.82
C HIS A 39 22.93 39.37 -23.56
N SER A 40 23.41 38.93 -22.38
CA SER A 40 23.17 39.61 -21.10
C SER A 40 23.81 41.00 -21.01
N THR A 41 24.99 41.18 -21.57
CA THR A 41 25.69 42.46 -21.64
C THR A 41 25.03 43.40 -22.65
N ALA A 42 24.53 42.88 -23.78
CA ALA A 42 23.77 43.64 -24.76
C ALA A 42 22.42 44.12 -24.18
N ALA A 43 21.70 43.26 -23.44
CA ALA A 43 20.46 43.60 -22.76
C ALA A 43 20.66 44.71 -21.70
N LYS A 44 21.69 44.59 -20.86
CA LYS A 44 22.02 45.64 -19.86
C LYS A 44 22.48 46.94 -20.52
N SER A 45 23.24 46.87 -21.61
CA SER A 45 23.65 48.05 -22.39
C SER A 45 22.44 48.75 -23.01
N ALA A 46 21.52 47.99 -23.59
CA ALA A 46 20.26 48.50 -24.13
C ALA A 46 19.37 49.12 -23.04
N GLU A 47 19.27 48.52 -21.85
CA GLU A 47 18.54 49.09 -20.71
C GLU A 47 19.17 50.41 -20.24
N THR A 48 20.51 50.46 -20.17
CA THR A 48 21.25 51.67 -19.76
C THR A 48 21.06 52.79 -20.79
N LEU A 49 21.11 52.47 -22.08
CA LEU A 49 20.84 53.43 -23.16
C LEU A 49 19.38 53.91 -23.13
N LYS A 50 18.42 53.02 -22.85
CA LYS A 50 17.01 53.40 -22.65
C LYS A 50 16.86 54.35 -21.47
N ARG A 51 17.51 54.07 -20.33
CA ARG A 51 17.51 54.95 -19.15
C ARG A 51 18.14 56.31 -19.44
N ALA A 52 19.27 56.35 -20.14
CA ALA A 52 19.93 57.60 -20.54
C ALA A 52 19.08 58.41 -21.52
N LYS A 53 18.47 57.75 -22.52
CA LYS A 53 17.50 58.37 -23.43
C LYS A 53 16.31 58.93 -22.65
N GLN A 54 15.70 58.14 -21.77
CA GLN A 54 14.58 58.58 -20.92
C GLN A 54 14.97 59.80 -20.06
N GLN A 55 16.13 59.81 -19.42
CA GLN A 55 16.57 60.98 -18.66
C GLN A 55 16.82 62.20 -19.55
N SER A 56 17.43 62.02 -20.71
CA SER A 56 17.66 63.12 -21.66
C SER A 56 16.34 63.67 -22.21
N GLU A 57 15.37 62.81 -22.50
CA GLU A 57 14.04 63.19 -22.99
C GLU A 57 13.20 63.84 -21.89
N LEU A 58 13.27 63.36 -20.64
CA LEU A 58 12.67 64.04 -19.50
C LEU A 58 13.29 65.42 -19.26
N HIS A 59 14.62 65.54 -19.38
CA HIS A 59 15.30 66.82 -19.24
C HIS A 59 14.89 67.79 -20.36
N LYS A 60 14.84 67.34 -21.62
CA LYS A 60 14.34 68.14 -22.75
C LYS A 60 12.86 68.50 -22.59
N LYS A 61 12.01 67.58 -22.12
CA LYS A 61 10.59 67.85 -21.84
C LYS A 61 10.42 68.86 -20.72
N ARG A 62 11.20 68.76 -19.64
CA ARG A 62 11.19 69.75 -18.54
C ARG A 62 11.69 71.12 -18.99
N LYS A 63 12.73 71.16 -19.82
CA LYS A 63 13.24 72.39 -20.43
C LYS A 63 12.17 73.04 -21.32
N ARG A 64 11.57 72.27 -22.24
CA ARG A 64 10.46 72.74 -23.10
C ARG A 64 9.24 73.19 -22.29
N LYS A 65 8.85 72.45 -21.24
CA LYS A 65 7.73 72.84 -20.38
C LYS A 65 8.00 74.16 -19.66
N ARG A 66 9.22 74.34 -19.14
CA ARG A 66 9.63 75.59 -18.48
C ARG A 66 9.73 76.78 -19.45
N GLU A 67 10.18 76.52 -20.69
CA GLU A 67 10.22 77.53 -21.76
C GLU A 67 8.79 77.93 -22.17
N LEU A 68 7.88 76.95 -22.30
CA LEU A 68 6.48 77.18 -22.63
C LEU A 68 5.73 77.94 -21.51
N GLU A 69 5.87 77.50 -20.25
CA GLU A 69 5.33 78.16 -19.05
C GLU A 69 5.87 79.60 -18.85
N GLY A 70 7.00 79.95 -19.48
CA GLY A 70 7.59 81.29 -19.42
C GLY A 70 7.06 82.28 -20.47
N THR A 71 6.29 81.82 -21.46
CA THR A 71 5.76 82.64 -22.56
C THR A 71 4.23 82.68 -22.63
N GLU A 72 3.53 81.82 -21.89
CA GLU A 72 2.07 81.80 -21.86
C GLU A 72 1.56 82.90 -20.91
N GLU A 73 1.14 84.03 -21.48
CA GLU A 73 0.20 84.94 -20.83
C GLU A 73 -1.01 84.10 -20.38
N TRP A 74 -1.42 84.18 -19.11
CA TRP A 74 -2.49 83.35 -18.54
C TRP A 74 -3.84 83.77 -19.12
N VAL A 75 -4.12 83.35 -20.35
CA VAL A 75 -5.39 83.59 -21.02
C VAL A 75 -6.38 82.58 -20.46
N MET A 76 -7.46 83.09 -19.87
CA MET A 76 -8.61 82.28 -19.45
C MET A 76 -9.13 81.51 -20.67
N PRO A 77 -9.09 80.16 -20.65
CA PRO A 77 -9.60 79.36 -21.76
C PRO A 77 -11.05 79.69 -22.02
N THR A 78 -11.39 79.84 -23.30
CA THR A 78 -12.77 80.04 -23.73
C THR A 78 -13.61 78.81 -23.40
N GLN A 79 -14.93 78.97 -23.33
CA GLN A 79 -15.84 77.86 -23.03
C GLN A 79 -15.68 76.70 -24.04
N GLU A 80 -15.33 76.99 -25.29
CA GLU A 80 -15.10 75.98 -26.33
C GLU A 80 -13.83 75.17 -26.05
N GLU A 81 -12.74 75.84 -25.66
CA GLU A 81 -11.47 75.19 -25.31
C GLU A 81 -11.63 74.28 -24.08
N LEU A 82 -12.40 74.71 -23.07
CA LEU A 82 -12.74 73.87 -21.92
C LEU A 82 -13.53 72.62 -22.32
N LEU A 83 -14.45 72.74 -23.28
CA LEU A 83 -15.21 71.61 -23.80
C LEU A 83 -14.34 70.65 -24.61
N GLU A 84 -13.36 71.16 -25.34
CA GLU A 84 -12.39 70.34 -26.09
C GLU A 84 -11.44 69.59 -25.16
N GLU A 85 -10.94 70.25 -24.11
CA GLU A 85 -10.12 69.62 -23.08
C GLU A 85 -10.90 68.54 -22.32
N ALA A 86 -12.16 68.81 -21.98
CA ALA A 86 -13.05 67.82 -21.37
C ALA A 86 -13.26 66.60 -22.28
N LYS A 87 -13.50 66.80 -23.59
CA LYS A 87 -13.62 65.70 -24.58
C LYS A 87 -12.34 64.89 -24.70
N LEU A 88 -11.18 65.53 -24.61
CA LEU A 88 -9.88 64.85 -24.69
C LEU A 88 -9.62 64.03 -23.42
N THR A 89 -9.87 64.62 -22.26
CA THR A 89 -9.78 63.96 -20.95
C THR A 89 -10.74 62.77 -20.86
N GLU A 90 -11.96 62.88 -21.40
CA GLU A 90 -12.91 61.78 -21.46
C GLU A 90 -12.37 60.61 -22.31
N LYS A 91 -11.77 60.90 -23.47
CA LYS A 91 -11.13 59.87 -24.31
C LYS A 91 -9.95 59.20 -23.59
N GLU A 92 -9.15 59.96 -22.85
CA GLU A 92 -8.04 59.42 -22.06
C GLU A 92 -8.53 58.57 -20.89
N ASN A 93 -9.56 59.02 -20.17
CA ASN A 93 -10.20 58.27 -19.11
C ASN A 93 -10.80 56.95 -19.62
N LYS A 94 -11.47 56.96 -20.78
CA LYS A 94 -11.99 55.74 -21.44
C LYS A 94 -10.87 54.75 -21.74
N LYS A 95 -9.77 55.21 -22.35
CA LYS A 95 -8.59 54.37 -22.62
C LYS A 95 -7.96 53.82 -21.34
N TRP A 96 -7.93 54.62 -20.27
CA TRP A 96 -7.40 54.20 -18.98
C TRP A 96 -8.25 53.10 -18.36
N VAL A 97 -9.58 53.27 -18.36
CA VAL A 97 -10.55 52.26 -17.89
C VAL A 97 -10.42 50.96 -18.69
N GLU A 98 -10.37 51.04 -20.02
CA GLU A 98 -10.19 49.86 -20.88
C GLU A 98 -8.89 49.10 -20.59
N SER A 99 -7.80 49.84 -20.40
CA SER A 99 -6.49 49.26 -20.07
C SER A 99 -6.50 48.61 -18.68
N PHE A 100 -7.17 49.24 -17.71
CA PHE A 100 -7.35 48.71 -16.37
C PHE A 100 -8.15 47.40 -16.38
N LEU A 101 -9.30 47.39 -17.07
CA LEU A 101 -10.13 46.18 -17.22
C LEU A 101 -9.37 45.05 -17.91
N LYS A 102 -8.56 45.37 -18.93
CA LYS A 102 -7.70 44.39 -19.60
C LYS A 102 -6.66 43.82 -18.63
N MET A 103 -6.04 44.66 -17.81
CA MET A 103 -5.08 44.23 -16.79
C MET A 103 -5.75 43.38 -15.69
N GLU A 104 -6.96 43.71 -15.28
CA GLU A 104 -7.74 42.90 -14.34
C GLU A 104 -8.10 41.55 -14.92
N MET A 105 -8.60 41.48 -16.15
CA MET A 105 -8.87 40.20 -16.82
C MET A 105 -7.60 39.35 -16.93
N GLU A 106 -6.45 39.96 -17.25
CA GLU A 106 -5.17 39.26 -17.27
C GLU A 106 -4.75 38.78 -15.87
N LYS A 107 -4.95 39.60 -14.84
CA LYS A 107 -4.69 39.22 -13.44
C LYS A 107 -5.61 38.08 -13.00
N GLN A 108 -6.89 38.12 -13.33
CA GLN A 108 -7.86 37.05 -13.04
C GLN A 108 -7.47 35.74 -13.74
N LYS A 109 -7.05 35.81 -15.01
CA LYS A 109 -6.56 34.63 -15.76
C LYS A 109 -5.27 34.07 -15.16
N ARG A 110 -4.31 34.94 -14.79
CA ARG A 110 -3.03 34.54 -14.17
C ARG A 110 -3.20 33.99 -12.76
N ASN A 111 -4.13 34.55 -11.98
CA ASN A 111 -4.35 34.17 -10.58
C ASN A 111 -5.28 32.97 -10.41
N LYS A 112 -5.83 32.41 -11.52
CA LYS A 112 -6.65 31.20 -11.46
C LYS A 112 -5.76 29.97 -11.28
N ILE A 113 -5.53 29.60 -10.03
CA ILE A 113 -4.81 28.38 -9.67
C ILE A 113 -5.71 27.18 -9.99
N VAL A 114 -5.45 26.49 -11.10
CA VAL A 114 -6.09 25.22 -11.43
C VAL A 114 -5.37 24.11 -10.68
N LYS A 115 -5.95 23.68 -9.55
CA LYS A 115 -5.46 22.50 -8.82
C LYS A 115 -5.68 21.26 -9.69
N LYS A 116 -4.61 20.51 -9.98
CA LYS A 116 -4.72 19.23 -10.67
C LYS A 116 -5.48 18.26 -9.76
N LYS A 117 -6.60 17.70 -10.25
CA LYS A 117 -7.33 16.64 -9.55
C LYS A 117 -6.56 15.34 -9.72
N TYR A 118 -6.38 14.60 -8.63
CA TYR A 118 -5.82 13.25 -8.69
C TYR A 118 -6.83 12.32 -9.36
N THR A 119 -6.40 11.53 -10.35
CA THR A 119 -7.25 10.62 -11.13
C THR A 119 -6.88 9.15 -10.96
N GLY A 120 -5.99 8.83 -10.01
CA GLY A 120 -5.54 7.46 -9.79
C GLY A 120 -6.42 6.70 -8.78
N PRO A 121 -6.17 5.39 -8.64
CA PRO A 121 -6.74 4.61 -7.55
C PRO A 121 -6.36 5.21 -6.21
N THR A 122 -7.31 5.22 -5.27
CA THR A 122 -7.15 5.81 -3.94
C THR A 122 -7.41 4.75 -2.89
N ILE A 123 -6.57 4.76 -1.84
CA ILE A 123 -6.71 3.93 -0.65
C ILE A 123 -7.10 4.87 0.48
N THR A 124 -8.25 4.60 1.11
CA THR A 124 -8.77 5.42 2.20
C THR A 124 -8.73 4.64 3.52
N TYR A 125 -8.21 5.28 4.56
CA TYR A 125 -8.12 4.72 5.91
C TYR A 125 -9.17 5.37 6.79
N TYR A 126 -10.02 4.56 7.43
CA TYR A 126 -11.05 4.99 8.38
C TYR A 126 -10.80 4.32 9.72
N SER A 127 -10.33 5.06 10.73
CA SER A 127 -10.18 4.57 12.09
C SER A 127 -11.42 4.93 12.91
N THR A 128 -12.04 3.94 13.56
CA THR A 128 -13.15 4.14 14.50
C THR A 128 -12.84 3.45 15.83
N THR A 129 -13.37 3.99 16.93
CA THR A 129 -13.31 3.34 18.25
C THR A 129 -14.48 2.37 18.37
N MET A 130 -14.19 1.11 18.69
CA MET A 130 -15.18 0.06 18.89
C MET A 130 -15.18 -0.41 20.35
N PRO A 131 -16.37 -0.63 20.95
CA PRO A 131 -16.46 -1.19 22.29
C PRO A 131 -16.03 -2.67 22.26
N LEU A 132 -15.26 -3.09 23.27
CA LEU A 132 -14.95 -4.50 23.50
C LEU A 132 -16.23 -5.24 23.85
N ILE A 133 -16.70 -6.11 22.94
CA ILE A 133 -17.77 -7.05 23.22
C ILE A 133 -17.12 -8.19 24.00
N GLU A 134 -17.07 -8.06 25.32
CA GLU A 134 -16.91 -9.24 26.18
C GLU A 134 -18.17 -10.08 25.97
N VAL A 135 -18.04 -11.25 25.33
CA VAL A 135 -19.07 -12.29 25.45
C VAL A 135 -19.04 -12.69 26.92
N LEU A 136 -19.92 -12.07 27.69
CA LEU A 136 -20.19 -12.41 29.08
C LEU A 136 -20.84 -13.80 29.08
N ASP A 137 -20.01 -14.83 29.10
CA ASP A 137 -20.40 -16.05 29.80
C ASP A 137 -20.38 -15.71 31.30
N ASP A 138 -21.48 -16.04 31.95
CA ASP A 138 -21.79 -15.97 33.38
C ASP A 138 -22.52 -14.73 33.92
N ALA A 139 -23.72 -15.05 34.42
CA ALA A 139 -24.70 -14.19 35.04
C ALA A 139 -24.12 -13.32 36.17
N ILE A 140 -24.26 -12.01 36.04
CA ILE A 140 -24.07 -11.07 37.16
C ILE A 140 -25.38 -10.33 37.38
N SER A 141 -25.95 -10.56 38.56
CA SER A 141 -27.14 -9.92 39.09
C SER A 141 -27.10 -8.41 38.97
N VAL A 142 -28.16 -7.85 38.41
CA VAL A 142 -28.42 -6.41 38.31
C VAL A 142 -28.66 -5.86 39.72
N ASP A 143 -27.70 -5.11 40.27
CA ASP A 143 -27.96 -4.19 41.37
C ASP A 143 -27.73 -2.75 40.89
N LYS A 144 -28.80 -1.95 40.92
CA LYS A 144 -28.86 -0.61 40.34
C LYS A 144 -28.42 0.42 41.37
N ASN A 145 -27.15 0.82 41.36
CA ASN A 145 -26.71 2.06 42.02
C ASN A 145 -26.06 3.01 41.01
N LYS A 146 -26.61 4.24 40.98
CA LYS A 146 -26.33 5.33 40.04
C LYS A 146 -25.09 6.15 40.45
N SER A 147 -23.88 5.61 40.27
CA SER A 147 -22.65 6.41 40.49
C SER A 147 -21.47 6.14 39.55
N ASP A 148 -21.62 5.28 38.54
CA ASP A 148 -20.45 4.70 37.85
C ASP A 148 -20.34 5.04 36.36
N GLU A 149 -20.94 6.14 35.88
CA GLU A 149 -20.78 6.57 34.47
C GLU A 149 -19.31 6.85 34.08
N VAL A 150 -18.46 7.19 35.06
CA VAL A 150 -17.02 7.45 34.85
C VAL A 150 -16.19 6.15 34.82
N ALA A 151 -16.71 5.03 35.32
CA ALA A 151 -15.99 3.75 35.37
C ALA A 151 -16.16 2.90 34.10
N ALA A 152 -17.16 3.19 33.26
CA ALA A 152 -17.38 2.49 31.99
C ALA A 152 -16.24 2.68 30.97
N TYR A 153 -15.46 3.76 31.08
CA TYR A 153 -14.29 4.02 30.22
C TYR A 153 -13.09 3.09 30.50
N LYS A 154 -13.19 2.21 31.51
CA LYS A 154 -12.21 1.14 31.79
C LYS A 154 -12.56 -0.22 31.15
N ARG A 155 -13.78 -0.42 30.64
CA ARG A 155 -14.09 -1.62 29.85
C ARG A 155 -13.65 -1.35 28.41
N GLY A 156 -12.66 -2.12 27.97
CA GLY A 156 -11.77 -1.81 26.86
C GLY A 156 -12.45 -1.20 25.63
N VAL A 157 -11.98 -0.03 25.22
CA VAL A 157 -12.27 0.49 23.88
C VAL A 157 -11.06 0.14 23.02
N HIS A 158 -11.28 -0.49 21.86
CA HIS A 158 -10.20 -0.76 20.91
C HIS A 158 -10.39 0.08 19.65
N SER A 159 -9.28 0.51 19.06
CA SER A 159 -9.31 1.14 17.74
C SER A 159 -9.48 0.06 16.67
N ARG A 160 -10.38 0.29 15.73
CA ARG A 160 -10.54 -0.53 14.53
C ARG A 160 -10.25 0.34 13.32
N THR A 161 -9.37 -0.13 12.45
CA THR A 161 -9.05 0.56 11.20
C THR A 161 -9.63 -0.21 10.02
N PHE A 162 -10.44 0.47 9.22
CA PHE A 162 -10.94 -0.02 7.95
C PHE A 162 -10.11 0.59 6.82
N ILE A 163 -9.78 -0.24 5.84
CA ILE A 163 -9.06 0.19 4.65
C ILE A 163 -9.99 -0.07 3.47
N THR A 164 -10.31 0.98 2.72
CA THR A 164 -11.18 0.92 1.55
C THR A 164 -10.38 1.23 0.30
N PHE A 165 -10.57 0.41 -0.74
CA PHE A 165 -9.90 0.55 -2.03
C PHE A 165 -10.89 1.04 -3.08
N SER A 166 -10.47 1.94 -3.95
CA SER A 166 -11.32 2.40 -5.06
C SER A 166 -11.48 1.37 -6.19
N SER A 167 -10.53 0.44 -6.34
CA SER A 167 -10.54 -0.61 -7.36
C SER A 167 -10.04 -1.93 -6.79
N ASP A 168 -10.69 -3.03 -7.14
CA ASP A 168 -10.31 -4.38 -6.72
C ASP A 168 -8.93 -4.79 -7.27
N GLU A 169 -8.54 -4.29 -8.44
CA GLU A 169 -7.22 -4.53 -9.01
C GLU A 169 -6.10 -4.02 -8.08
N THR A 170 -6.29 -2.83 -7.50
CA THR A 170 -5.33 -2.27 -6.53
C THR A 170 -5.29 -3.04 -5.22
N PHE A 171 -6.45 -3.54 -4.78
CA PHE A 171 -6.51 -4.41 -3.62
C PHE A 171 -5.70 -5.70 -3.86
N ASN A 172 -5.92 -6.37 -4.99
CA ASN A 172 -5.22 -7.63 -5.32
C ASN A 172 -3.71 -7.44 -5.55
N GLN A 173 -3.29 -6.27 -6.06
CA GLN A 173 -1.86 -5.94 -6.21
C GLN A 173 -1.18 -5.72 -4.84
N ILE A 174 -1.85 -5.04 -3.92
CA ILE A 174 -1.28 -4.69 -2.60
C ILE A 174 -1.39 -5.85 -1.61
N PHE A 175 -2.50 -6.60 -1.68
CA PHE A 175 -2.79 -7.78 -0.88
C PHE A 175 -2.91 -9.01 -1.78
N PRO A 176 -1.81 -9.42 -2.44
CA PRO A 176 -1.84 -10.62 -3.26
C PRO A 176 -2.19 -11.80 -2.35
N GLN A 177 -3.28 -12.48 -2.67
CA GLN A 177 -3.70 -13.69 -1.98
C GLN A 177 -2.64 -14.77 -2.22
N LYS A 178 -1.67 -14.87 -1.31
CA LYS A 178 -0.68 -15.94 -1.32
C LYS A 178 -1.46 -17.22 -1.09
N LYS A 179 -1.54 -18.07 -2.10
CA LYS A 179 -1.93 -19.46 -1.91
C LYS A 179 -0.86 -20.07 -1.01
N TYR A 180 -1.19 -20.25 0.27
CA TYR A 180 -0.31 -20.98 1.18
C TYR A 180 -0.04 -22.33 0.54
N LYS A 181 1.24 -22.72 0.48
CA LYS A 181 1.58 -24.08 0.05
C LYS A 181 0.83 -25.01 1.01
N SER A 182 0.03 -25.92 0.46
CA SER A 182 -0.61 -26.95 1.28
C SER A 182 0.46 -27.63 2.10
N TYR A 183 0.21 -27.79 3.40
CA TYR A 183 1.15 -28.49 4.27
C TYR A 183 1.39 -29.90 3.69
N PRO A 184 2.61 -30.45 3.76
CA PRO A 184 2.86 -31.80 3.27
C PRO A 184 1.84 -32.78 3.85
N GLU A 185 1.12 -33.49 2.99
CA GLU A 185 0.13 -34.45 3.45
C GLU A 185 0.80 -35.52 4.30
N LYS A 186 0.19 -35.83 5.45
CA LYS A 186 0.68 -36.89 6.32
C LYS A 186 0.48 -38.24 5.65
N LYS A 187 1.50 -39.10 5.74
CA LYS A 187 1.44 -40.46 5.18
C LYS A 187 0.39 -41.26 5.93
N LYS A 188 -0.37 -42.10 5.23
CA LYS A 188 -1.40 -42.97 5.82
C LYS A 188 -0.95 -44.40 5.82
N CYS A 189 -1.10 -45.08 6.95
CA CYS A 189 -0.79 -46.48 7.15
C CYS A 189 -1.46 -47.35 6.07
N CYS A 190 -0.74 -48.31 5.49
CA CYS A 190 -1.26 -49.12 4.39
C CYS A 190 -2.43 -50.02 4.81
N ILE A 191 -2.46 -50.48 6.06
CA ILE A 191 -3.51 -51.36 6.62
C ILE A 191 -4.63 -50.53 7.25
N THR A 192 -4.33 -49.73 8.27
CA THR A 192 -5.35 -49.05 9.08
C THR A 192 -5.83 -47.71 8.51
N LYS A 193 -5.14 -47.17 7.48
CA LYS A 193 -5.41 -45.86 6.86
C LYS A 193 -5.30 -44.64 7.79
N CYS A 194 -4.90 -44.83 9.05
CA CYS A 194 -4.58 -43.74 9.97
C CYS A 194 -3.28 -43.03 9.56
N GLU A 195 -3.15 -41.76 9.93
CA GLU A 195 -1.92 -41.00 9.73
C GLU A 195 -0.75 -41.60 10.50
N THR A 196 0.44 -41.63 9.90
CA THR A 196 1.66 -42.14 10.53
C THR A 196 2.90 -41.38 10.08
N ASN A 197 3.87 -41.31 10.99
CA ASN A 197 5.19 -40.75 10.74
C ASN A 197 6.23 -41.81 10.32
N TYR A 198 5.94 -43.10 10.55
CA TYR A 198 6.91 -44.18 10.41
C TYR A 198 6.76 -44.94 9.09
N LEU A 199 7.90 -45.35 8.54
CA LEU A 199 8.03 -46.15 7.33
C LEU A 199 8.87 -47.40 7.62
N ASP A 200 8.47 -48.52 7.04
CA ASP A 200 9.28 -49.74 7.09
C ASP A 200 10.51 -49.59 6.18
N PRO A 201 11.76 -49.77 6.67
CA PRO A 201 12.98 -49.58 5.86
C PRO A 201 13.11 -50.55 4.68
N VAL A 202 12.41 -51.69 4.66
CA VAL A 202 12.52 -52.65 3.54
C VAL A 202 11.39 -52.47 2.53
N THR A 203 10.15 -52.39 2.98
CA THR A 203 9.01 -52.25 2.05
C THR A 203 8.67 -50.80 1.71
N ASN A 204 9.24 -49.83 2.45
CA ASN A 204 8.90 -48.41 2.40
C ASN A 204 7.39 -48.12 2.58
N LEU A 205 6.68 -49.03 3.25
CA LEU A 205 5.27 -48.89 3.56
C LEU A 205 5.07 -48.15 4.88
N PRO A 206 4.14 -47.18 4.93
CA PRO A 206 3.76 -46.53 6.17
C PRO A 206 3.01 -47.47 7.10
N TYR A 207 3.43 -47.52 8.38
CA TYR A 207 2.81 -48.34 9.41
C TYR A 207 2.55 -47.53 10.68
N LEU A 208 1.50 -47.86 11.43
CA LEU A 208 1.11 -47.12 12.65
C LEU A 208 1.75 -47.71 13.91
N ASN A 209 1.50 -49.00 14.16
CA ASN A 209 1.89 -49.71 15.38
C ASN A 209 2.79 -50.91 15.06
N ALA A 210 3.49 -51.45 16.07
CA ALA A 210 4.34 -52.64 15.93
C ALA A 210 3.59 -53.87 15.38
N HIS A 211 2.30 -54.02 15.72
CA HIS A 211 1.46 -55.09 15.18
C HIS A 211 1.33 -54.99 13.64
N VAL A 212 1.01 -53.79 13.14
CA VAL A 212 0.91 -53.50 11.70
C VAL A 212 2.26 -53.77 11.01
N PHE A 213 3.37 -53.36 11.62
CA PHE A 213 4.70 -53.64 11.10
C PHE A 213 4.95 -55.15 10.97
N LYS A 214 4.58 -55.95 11.98
CA LYS A 214 4.71 -57.41 11.93
C LYS A 214 3.85 -58.00 10.80
N THR A 215 2.61 -57.55 10.65
CA THR A 215 1.73 -57.99 9.56
C THR A 215 2.31 -57.67 8.18
N ILE A 216 2.87 -56.46 7.99
CA ILE A 216 3.55 -56.06 6.74
C ILE A 216 4.77 -56.96 6.47
N ARG A 217 5.57 -57.26 7.49
CA ARG A 217 6.75 -58.13 7.32
C ARG A 217 6.38 -59.58 7.07
N GLU A 218 5.29 -60.07 7.67
CA GLU A 218 4.74 -61.39 7.39
C GLU A 218 4.23 -61.50 5.95
N SER A 219 3.48 -60.49 5.48
CA SER A 219 2.97 -60.47 4.10
C SER A 219 4.09 -60.30 3.07
N TRP A 220 5.07 -59.44 3.34
CA TRP A 220 6.25 -59.29 2.48
C TRP A 220 7.04 -60.60 2.35
N ALA A 221 7.13 -61.32 3.45
CA ALA A 221 7.84 -62.57 3.48
C ALA A 221 7.08 -63.70 2.74
N ILE A 222 5.75 -63.72 2.79
CA ILE A 222 4.93 -64.60 1.93
C ILE A 222 5.11 -64.21 0.46
N HIS A 223 5.15 -62.91 0.16
CA HIS A 223 5.38 -62.42 -1.20
C HIS A 223 6.74 -62.89 -1.75
N LEU A 224 7.80 -62.82 -0.95
CA LEU A 224 9.13 -63.35 -1.32
C LEU A 224 9.13 -64.87 -1.54
N GLU A 225 8.33 -65.65 -0.81
CA GLU A 225 8.23 -67.10 -1.04
C GLU A 225 7.58 -67.45 -2.39
N GLN A 226 6.60 -66.64 -2.81
CA GLN A 226 5.85 -66.85 -4.04
C GLN A 226 6.56 -66.27 -5.27
N HIS A 227 7.15 -65.08 -5.13
CA HIS A 227 7.64 -64.27 -6.25
C HIS A 227 9.13 -63.90 -6.12
N GLY A 228 9.85 -64.42 -5.13
CA GLY A 228 11.26 -64.10 -4.92
C GLY A 228 12.18 -64.77 -5.94
N ASP A 229 13.08 -63.98 -6.53
CA ASP A 229 14.09 -64.47 -7.47
C ASP A 229 15.10 -65.39 -6.78
N ARG A 230 14.96 -66.70 -7.01
CA ARG A 230 15.86 -67.74 -6.48
C ARG A 230 17.27 -67.67 -7.05
N SER A 231 17.48 -66.91 -8.12
CA SER A 231 18.83 -66.69 -8.68
C SER A 231 19.72 -65.84 -7.76
N ARG A 232 19.13 -65.04 -6.84
CA ARG A 232 19.91 -64.23 -5.91
C ARG A 232 20.23 -65.07 -4.66
N PRO A 233 21.52 -65.29 -4.33
CA PRO A 233 21.91 -66.18 -3.24
C PRO A 233 21.40 -65.70 -1.87
N GLU A 234 21.32 -64.39 -1.66
CA GLU A 234 20.78 -63.80 -0.42
C GLU A 234 19.30 -64.11 -0.21
N VAL A 235 18.50 -64.05 -1.29
CA VAL A 235 17.06 -64.35 -1.24
C VAL A 235 16.86 -65.85 -1.01
N GLN A 236 17.63 -66.68 -1.71
CA GLN A 236 17.61 -68.14 -1.53
C GLN A 236 17.98 -68.55 -0.10
N ALA A 237 19.07 -68.03 0.46
CA ALA A 237 19.49 -68.31 1.82
C ALA A 237 18.42 -67.89 2.85
N TRP A 238 17.74 -66.77 2.62
CA TRP A 238 16.64 -66.31 3.47
C TRP A 238 15.40 -67.20 3.35
N LEU A 239 15.05 -67.68 2.15
CA LEU A 239 13.95 -68.63 1.95
C LEU A 239 14.20 -69.96 2.67
N ASP A 240 15.41 -70.51 2.55
CA ASP A 240 15.82 -71.74 3.24
C ASP A 240 15.75 -71.58 4.77
N TYR A 241 16.23 -70.43 5.28
CA TYR A 241 16.12 -70.08 6.71
C TYR A 241 14.65 -70.02 7.16
N ARG A 242 13.79 -69.38 6.38
CA ARG A 242 12.37 -69.24 6.70
C ARG A 242 11.63 -70.57 6.65
N GLN A 243 11.97 -71.46 5.73
CA GLN A 243 11.42 -72.82 5.66
C GLN A 243 11.76 -73.61 6.92
N LYS A 244 13.02 -73.57 7.38
CA LYS A 244 13.43 -74.19 8.66
C LYS A 244 12.67 -73.65 9.86
N LEU A 245 12.39 -72.34 9.91
CA LEU A 245 11.57 -71.75 10.97
C LEU A 245 10.13 -72.26 10.95
N LYS A 246 9.52 -72.40 9.77
CA LYS A 246 8.16 -72.95 9.64
C LYS A 246 8.12 -74.41 10.09
N ASP A 247 9.07 -75.22 9.67
CA ASP A 247 9.18 -76.63 10.05
C ASP A 247 9.38 -76.78 11.56
N SER A 248 10.19 -75.92 12.17
CA SER A 248 10.39 -75.87 13.62
C SER A 248 9.11 -75.49 14.36
N LYS A 249 8.37 -74.50 13.84
CA LYS A 249 7.10 -74.06 14.42
C LYS A 249 6.03 -75.15 14.31
N LEU A 250 5.96 -75.87 13.19
CA LEU A 250 5.08 -77.02 12.99
C LEU A 250 5.38 -78.17 13.96
N LYS A 251 6.67 -78.43 14.25
CA LYS A 251 7.09 -79.44 15.24
C LYS A 251 6.75 -79.06 16.69
N GLN A 252 6.61 -77.77 17.00
CA GLN A 252 6.27 -77.28 18.34
C GLN A 252 4.77 -77.19 18.60
N VAL A 253 3.92 -77.21 17.57
CA VAL A 253 2.47 -77.28 17.75
C VAL A 253 2.11 -78.75 18.03
N PRO A 254 1.65 -79.12 19.24
CA PRO A 254 1.16 -80.47 19.47
C PRO A 254 0.00 -80.73 18.51
N SER A 255 0.01 -81.88 17.84
CA SER A 255 -1.06 -82.29 16.93
C SER A 255 -2.39 -82.28 17.68
N LEU A 256 -3.25 -81.30 17.39
CA LEU A 256 -4.66 -81.34 17.77
C LEU A 256 -5.34 -82.40 16.91
N SER A 257 -5.14 -83.66 17.27
CA SER A 257 -5.93 -84.80 16.78
C SER A 257 -7.09 -85.13 17.72
N THR A 258 -7.40 -84.26 18.69
CA THR A 258 -8.63 -84.37 19.46
C THR A 258 -9.77 -83.76 18.64
N PRO A 259 -10.78 -84.55 18.21
CA PRO A 259 -12.01 -83.97 17.70
C PRO A 259 -12.58 -83.05 18.78
N LEU A 260 -13.00 -81.85 18.40
CA LEU A 260 -13.70 -80.93 19.27
C LEU A 260 -15.04 -81.56 19.65
N THR A 261 -15.07 -82.34 20.74
CA THR A 261 -16.33 -82.75 21.37
C THR A 261 -16.93 -81.51 22.00
N LEU A 262 -17.80 -80.82 21.25
CA LEU A 262 -18.65 -79.77 21.78
C LEU A 262 -19.43 -80.33 22.97
N HIS A 263 -19.17 -79.76 24.16
CA HIS A 263 -19.90 -80.14 25.37
C HIS A 263 -21.39 -79.82 25.15
N PRO A 264 -22.33 -80.76 25.42
CA PRO A 264 -23.74 -80.66 25.04
C PRO A 264 -24.52 -79.46 25.62
N GLN A 265 -23.91 -78.67 26.51
CA GLN A 265 -24.55 -77.53 27.18
C GLN A 265 -24.56 -76.27 26.31
N TYR A 266 -23.80 -76.25 25.22
CA TYR A 266 -23.78 -75.14 24.26
C TYR A 266 -24.72 -75.35 23.07
N LEU A 267 -25.20 -76.58 22.83
CA LEU A 267 -26.20 -76.88 21.79
C LEU A 267 -27.61 -76.44 22.21
N THR A 268 -27.92 -76.48 23.51
CA THR A 268 -29.23 -76.06 24.04
C THR A 268 -29.44 -74.53 23.98
N SER A 269 -28.37 -73.74 23.99
CA SER A 269 -28.43 -72.27 23.89
C SER A 269 -28.76 -71.75 22.50
N LEU A 270 -28.47 -72.51 21.44
CA LEU A 270 -28.80 -72.14 20.06
C LEU A 270 -30.24 -72.55 19.69
N GLN A 271 -30.80 -73.55 20.36
CA GLN A 271 -32.17 -74.01 20.10
C GLN A 271 -33.23 -73.14 20.79
N SER A 272 -32.89 -72.51 21.94
CA SER A 272 -33.77 -71.55 22.63
C SER A 272 -33.83 -70.16 21.96
N SER A 273 -32.79 -69.77 21.22
CA SER A 273 -32.79 -68.50 20.47
C SER A 273 -33.54 -68.57 19.14
N LEU A 274 -33.68 -69.76 18.54
CA LEU A 274 -34.46 -69.97 17.30
C LEU A 274 -35.98 -70.12 17.53
N GLN A 275 -36.43 -70.38 18.76
CA GLN A 275 -37.87 -70.44 19.08
C GLN A 275 -38.48 -69.07 19.39
N ASN A 276 -37.68 -68.01 19.61
CA ASN A 276 -38.16 -66.66 19.91
C ASN A 276 -38.41 -65.76 18.68
N ILE A 277 -38.31 -66.30 17.46
CA ILE A 277 -38.49 -65.52 16.21
C ILE A 277 -39.91 -65.71 15.62
N HIS A 278 -40.77 -66.56 16.19
CA HIS A 278 -42.10 -66.87 15.63
C HIS A 278 -43.33 -66.31 16.36
N THR A 279 -43.18 -65.47 17.39
CA THR A 279 -44.33 -64.83 18.06
C THR A 279 -44.09 -63.33 18.27
N GLY A 280 -44.29 -62.53 17.22
CA GLY A 280 -44.16 -61.08 17.35
C GLY A 280 -44.27 -60.32 16.04
N SER A 281 -45.31 -60.56 15.24
CA SER A 281 -45.62 -59.70 14.09
C SER A 281 -47.11 -59.80 13.72
N THR A 282 -47.95 -58.99 14.38
CA THR A 282 -49.03 -58.21 13.74
C THR A 282 -49.58 -57.24 14.79
N ASN A 283 -49.34 -55.94 14.61
CA ASN A 283 -50.26 -54.83 14.94
C ASN A 283 -49.55 -53.48 14.76
N ALA A 284 -49.86 -52.78 13.66
CA ALA A 284 -49.91 -51.31 13.54
C ALA A 284 -50.24 -50.98 12.06
N SER A 285 -51.52 -50.83 11.71
CA SER A 285 -52.31 -49.58 11.79
C SER A 285 -51.96 -48.60 10.67
N SER A 286 -52.75 -48.68 9.60
CA SER A 286 -52.96 -47.65 8.59
C SER A 286 -53.77 -46.48 9.17
N SER A 287 -53.27 -45.25 9.00
CA SER A 287 -54.04 -44.01 8.96
C SER A 287 -53.25 -42.98 8.16
#